data_AF-A0A9E2M5C5-F1
#
_entry.id   AF-A0A9E2M5C5-F1
#
_cell.length_a   1.000
_cell.length_b   1.000
_cell.length_c   1.000
_cell.angle_alpha   90.00
_cell.angle_beta   90.00
_cell.angle_gamma   90.00
#
_symmetry.space_group_name_H-M   'P 1'
#
loop_
_entity.id
_entity.type
_entity.pdbx_description
1 polymer ?
#
loop_
_entity_poly.entity_id
_entity_poly.type
_entity_poly.pdbx_seq_one_letter_code
_entity_poly.pdbx_strand_id
1 'polypeptide(L)'
;YNGAMSRISEFLKYNAETEQAGTLLGDTTLLSIDDQMRSMISTVVDGIDSGYRVLADIGIRSSALGELRVADSSKLDQAISEDLSDVLKLFTNWGNSSINKVTYLGGSSASKASGLDGYDVDITQVATHGYLTGTVINNPGDSPIVIGDNNNTIKLKVDGLVSEDIVLTNGTYNSFAELVAEIQDKIDADEKIGSRNVTVSYVDTGATGYLSIESSSYGSNSNVEIQAGSANSALTMLGLAQARVTEGLDVVGTINGEQATGSGQILTGNKGNGTTEGIRLKVELEAADLIDGTEANIVIAKGVASKFDDLLDSLTKATDGLLARRTRAVQSQVDLTTERIEHEEARLAIRKEALFKKYIEMERLLSSFNSQSAYLETQLSQISSNWNYGKNSN
;
A
#
# COMPACT_ATOMS: atom_id res chain seq x y z
N TYR A 1 17.03 7.89 -12.29
CA TYR A 1 17.36 6.77 -13.20
C TYR A 1 18.83 6.76 -13.62
N ASN A 2 19.32 7.69 -14.48
CA ASN A 2 20.69 7.64 -15.02
C ASN A 2 21.79 7.52 -13.96
N GLY A 3 21.70 8.27 -12.85
CA GLY A 3 22.67 8.16 -11.76
C GLY A 3 22.73 6.77 -11.12
N ALA A 4 21.59 6.07 -11.01
CA ALA A 4 21.55 4.70 -10.50
C ALA A 4 22.19 3.72 -11.49
N MET A 5 21.85 3.82 -12.79
CA MET A 5 22.45 2.98 -13.85
C MET A 5 23.97 3.17 -13.94
N SER A 6 24.44 4.41 -13.82
CA SER A 6 25.87 4.73 -13.81
C SER A 6 26.58 4.06 -12.62
N ARG A 7 25.99 4.15 -11.43
CA ARG A 7 26.55 3.52 -10.22
C ARG A 7 26.56 1.99 -10.28
N ILE A 8 25.48 1.39 -10.78
CA ILE A 8 25.40 -0.06 -11.04
C ILE A 8 26.50 -0.48 -12.01
N SER A 9 26.65 0.24 -13.12
CA SER A 9 27.67 -0.03 -14.13
C SER A 9 29.09 0.09 -13.55
N GLU A 10 29.34 1.07 -12.67
CA GLU A 10 30.63 1.24 -12.00
C GLU A 10 30.99 0.03 -11.12
N PHE A 11 30.02 -0.50 -10.36
CA PHE A 11 30.24 -1.68 -9.53
C PHE A 11 30.42 -2.98 -10.32
N LEU A 12 29.87 -3.05 -11.53
CA LEU A 12 29.94 -4.20 -12.44
C LEU A 12 31.07 -4.12 -13.47
N LYS A 13 31.80 -3.01 -13.58
CA LYS A 13 32.81 -2.82 -14.63
C LYS A 13 34.12 -3.54 -14.29
N TYR A 14 34.77 -4.08 -15.32
CA TYR A 14 36.20 -4.43 -15.29
C TYR A 14 37.02 -3.36 -16.02
N ASN A 15 38.05 -2.83 -15.38
CA ASN A 15 39.00 -1.94 -16.01
C ASN A 15 40.20 -2.74 -16.53
N ALA A 16 40.31 -2.88 -17.85
CA ALA A 16 41.39 -3.62 -18.49
C ALA A 16 42.76 -2.93 -18.41
N GLU A 17 42.81 -1.61 -18.23
CA GLU A 17 44.08 -0.87 -18.11
C GLU A 17 44.70 -1.03 -16.73
N THR A 18 43.87 -1.05 -15.68
CA THR A 18 44.33 -1.19 -14.29
C THR A 18 44.22 -2.62 -13.78
N GLU A 19 43.67 -3.54 -14.58
CA GLU A 19 43.32 -4.92 -14.19
C GLU A 19 42.46 -4.99 -12.92
N GLN A 20 41.61 -3.98 -12.70
CA GLN A 20 40.77 -3.88 -11.50
C GLN A 20 39.31 -4.22 -11.81
N ALA A 21 38.77 -5.16 -11.05
CA ALA A 21 37.36 -5.47 -11.00
C ALA A 21 36.62 -4.48 -10.09
N GLY A 22 35.42 -4.08 -10.50
CA GLY A 22 34.46 -3.41 -9.62
C GLY A 22 34.10 -4.29 -8.42
N THR A 23 33.71 -3.65 -7.31
CA THR A 23 33.49 -4.34 -6.02
C THR A 23 32.42 -5.43 -6.06
N LEU A 24 31.47 -5.36 -7.01
CA LEU A 24 30.38 -6.31 -7.17
C LEU A 24 30.42 -6.97 -8.56
N LEU A 25 31.58 -7.00 -9.22
CA LEU A 25 31.75 -7.69 -10.49
C LEU A 25 31.29 -9.15 -10.36
N GLY A 26 30.35 -9.56 -11.20
CA GLY A 26 29.77 -10.91 -11.19
C GLY A 26 28.67 -11.13 -10.15
N ASP A 27 28.23 -10.10 -9.40
CA ASP A 27 27.07 -10.22 -8.52
C ASP A 27 25.78 -10.38 -9.36
N THR A 28 25.18 -11.56 -9.26
CA THR A 28 23.98 -11.93 -10.02
C THR A 28 22.73 -11.14 -9.63
N THR A 29 22.68 -10.62 -8.40
CA THR A 29 21.56 -9.78 -7.94
C THR A 29 21.64 -8.42 -8.60
N LEU A 30 22.83 -7.82 -8.63
CA LEU A 30 23.05 -6.53 -9.26
C LEU A 30 22.87 -6.60 -10.79
N LEU A 31 23.30 -7.69 -11.43
CA LEU A 31 23.04 -7.97 -12.85
C LEU A 31 21.52 -8.09 -13.13
N SER A 32 20.78 -8.81 -12.30
CA SER A 32 19.32 -8.92 -12.44
C SER A 32 18.62 -7.58 -12.29
N ILE A 33 19.11 -6.70 -11.41
CA ILE A 33 18.56 -5.35 -11.23
C ILE A 33 18.84 -4.51 -12.49
N ASP A 34 20.06 -4.55 -13.02
CA ASP A 34 20.43 -3.84 -14.26
C ASP A 34 19.51 -4.26 -15.42
N ASP A 35 19.31 -5.58 -15.61
CA ASP A 35 18.44 -6.13 -16.65
C ASP A 35 16.97 -5.71 -16.48
N GLN A 36 16.43 -5.78 -15.25
CA GLN A 36 15.06 -5.37 -14.95
C GLN A 36 14.86 -3.86 -15.20
N MET A 37 15.79 -3.03 -14.74
CA MET A 37 15.73 -1.58 -14.94
C MET A 37 15.83 -1.18 -16.42
N ARG A 38 16.62 -1.90 -17.22
CA ARG A 38 16.71 -1.69 -18.68
C ARG A 38 15.43 -2.13 -19.38
N SER A 39 14.88 -3.29 -19.01
CA SER A 39 13.67 -3.85 -19.61
C SER A 39 12.47 -2.91 -19.48
N MET A 40 12.34 -2.20 -18.35
CA MET A 40 11.26 -1.25 -18.10
C MET A 40 11.19 -0.12 -19.13
N ILE A 41 12.32 0.36 -19.64
CA ILE A 41 12.36 1.46 -20.63
C ILE A 41 11.78 1.01 -21.98
N SER A 42 12.04 -0.24 -22.34
CA SER A 42 11.55 -0.84 -23.59
C SER A 42 10.16 -1.44 -23.47
N THR A 43 9.53 -1.37 -22.30
CA THR A 43 8.25 -2.02 -22.07
C THR A 43 7.13 -1.28 -22.80
N VAL A 44 6.32 -2.06 -23.53
CA VAL A 44 5.09 -1.57 -24.15
C VAL A 44 4.05 -1.34 -23.05
N VAL A 45 3.46 -0.14 -23.04
CA VAL A 45 2.28 0.15 -22.22
C VAL A 45 1.07 -0.51 -22.88
N ASP A 46 0.51 -1.47 -22.16
CA ASP A 46 -0.66 -2.22 -22.59
C ASP A 46 -1.95 -1.41 -22.35
N GLY A 47 -3.00 -1.65 -23.12
CA GLY A 47 -4.27 -0.91 -23.06
C GLY A 47 -4.34 0.36 -23.93
N ILE A 48 -3.25 0.75 -24.61
CA ILE A 48 -3.25 1.85 -25.60
C ILE A 48 -3.48 1.24 -27.00
N ASP A 49 -4.60 1.56 -27.63
CA ASP A 49 -5.02 1.04 -28.94
C ASP A 49 -4.32 1.73 -30.12
N SER A 50 -4.03 3.02 -29.96
CA SER A 50 -3.44 3.93 -30.95
C SER A 50 -2.62 5.02 -30.25
N GLY A 51 -1.67 5.63 -30.96
CA GLY A 51 -0.78 6.64 -30.39
C GLY A 51 0.51 6.04 -29.80
N TYR A 52 0.99 6.62 -28.70
CA TYR A 52 2.30 6.31 -28.11
C TYR A 52 2.22 5.14 -27.13
N ARG A 53 2.94 4.05 -27.43
CA ARG A 53 2.90 2.82 -26.61
C ARG A 53 4.23 2.50 -25.95
N VAL A 54 5.32 3.07 -26.46
CA VAL A 54 6.66 2.98 -25.88
C VAL A 54 7.31 4.35 -25.80
N LEU A 55 8.27 4.53 -24.87
CA LEU A 55 9.07 5.76 -24.75
C LEU A 55 9.77 6.15 -26.07
N ALA A 56 10.11 5.15 -26.89
CA ALA A 56 10.75 5.37 -28.19
C ALA A 56 9.85 6.10 -29.20
N ASP A 57 8.52 6.02 -29.06
CA ASP A 57 7.57 6.67 -29.97
C ASP A 57 7.60 8.20 -29.80
N ILE A 58 7.85 8.67 -28.57
CA ILE A 58 8.01 10.08 -28.23
C ILE A 58 9.48 10.55 -28.24
N GLY A 59 10.39 9.77 -28.85
CA GLY A 59 11.80 10.16 -29.01
C GLY A 59 12.69 9.91 -27.79
N ILE A 60 12.21 9.23 -26.74
CA ILE A 60 13.01 8.85 -25.56
C ILE A 60 13.59 7.44 -25.75
N ARG A 61 14.90 7.29 -25.63
CA ARG A 61 15.59 6.00 -25.84
C ARG A 61 16.64 5.74 -24.77
N SER A 62 16.97 4.47 -24.56
CA SER A 62 18.14 4.06 -23.79
C SER A 62 19.42 4.15 -24.62
N SER A 63 20.55 4.36 -23.93
CA SER A 63 21.89 4.23 -24.50
C SER A 63 22.38 2.79 -24.47
N ALA A 64 23.54 2.53 -25.10
CA ALA A 64 24.20 1.21 -24.98
C ALA A 64 24.50 0.87 -23.51
N LEU A 65 24.76 1.90 -22.69
CA LEU A 65 24.96 1.78 -21.25
C LEU A 65 23.65 1.78 -20.46
N GLY A 66 22.49 1.81 -21.12
CA GLY A 66 21.17 1.71 -20.48
C GLY A 66 20.62 3.03 -19.97
N GLU A 67 21.36 4.14 -20.12
CA GLU A 67 20.93 5.46 -19.67
C GLU A 67 19.81 6.03 -20.54
N LEU A 68 18.80 6.65 -19.92
CA LEU A 68 17.75 7.38 -20.61
C LEU A 68 18.29 8.67 -21.22
N ARG A 69 17.92 8.90 -22.48
CA ARG A 69 18.16 10.17 -23.18
C ARG A 69 16.99 10.52 -24.09
N VAL A 70 16.79 11.82 -24.31
CA VAL A 70 15.97 12.32 -25.42
C VAL A 70 16.82 12.17 -26.68
N ALA A 71 16.52 11.15 -27.49
CA ALA A 71 17.23 10.89 -28.74
C ALA A 71 16.71 11.73 -29.90
N ASP A 72 15.46 12.20 -29.82
CA ASP A 72 14.82 13.06 -30.80
C ASP A 72 13.96 14.10 -30.06
N SER A 73 14.50 15.31 -29.87
CA SER A 73 13.79 16.38 -29.17
C SER A 73 12.61 16.90 -29.98
N SER A 74 12.70 16.89 -31.32
CA SER A 74 11.62 17.36 -32.18
C SER A 74 10.37 16.48 -32.08
N LYS A 75 10.54 15.16 -31.99
CA LYS A 75 9.43 14.23 -31.72
C LYS A 75 8.81 14.42 -30.35
N LEU A 76 9.64 14.63 -29.33
CA LEU A 76 9.14 14.87 -27.98
C LEU A 76 8.33 16.17 -27.91
N ASP A 77 8.86 17.24 -28.48
CA ASP A 77 8.20 18.55 -28.54
C ASP A 77 6.89 18.45 -29.32
N GLN A 78 6.88 17.75 -30.46
CA GLN A 78 5.68 17.50 -31.25
C GLN A 78 4.64 16.73 -30.45
N ALA A 79 5.01 15.59 -29.85
CA ALA A 79 4.11 14.76 -29.06
C ALA A 79 3.46 15.53 -27.91
N ILE A 80 4.24 16.34 -27.19
CA ILE A 80 3.74 17.17 -26.09
C ILE A 80 2.78 18.26 -26.62
N SER A 81 3.09 18.86 -27.76
CA SER A 81 2.30 19.97 -28.31
C SER A 81 1.00 19.53 -28.98
N GLU A 82 0.99 18.35 -29.61
CA GLU A 82 -0.15 17.83 -30.38
C GLU A 82 -1.10 17.03 -29.48
N ASP A 83 -0.58 16.15 -28.62
CA ASP A 83 -1.41 15.30 -27.76
C ASP A 83 -0.75 14.98 -26.42
N LEU A 84 -0.75 15.98 -25.52
CA LEU A 84 -0.25 15.82 -24.15
C LEU A 84 -0.97 14.69 -23.41
N SER A 85 -2.24 14.42 -23.71
CA SER A 85 -3.03 13.39 -23.02
C SER A 85 -2.49 12.00 -23.31
N ASP A 86 -2.15 11.72 -24.57
CA ASP A 86 -1.54 10.46 -24.96
C ASP A 86 -0.09 10.31 -24.44
N VAL A 87 0.65 11.42 -24.35
CA VAL A 87 1.95 11.40 -23.63
C VAL A 87 1.75 11.05 -22.16
N LEU A 88 0.76 11.64 -21.47
CA LEU A 88 0.48 11.34 -20.07
C LEU A 88 0.11 9.86 -19.86
N LYS A 89 -0.71 9.28 -20.75
CA LYS A 89 -1.08 7.85 -20.73
C LYS A 89 0.13 6.90 -20.75
N LEU A 90 1.25 7.33 -21.36
CA LEU A 90 2.48 6.54 -21.37
C LEU A 90 3.17 6.50 -20.01
N PHE A 91 3.05 7.57 -19.20
CA PHE A 91 3.74 7.68 -17.92
C PHE A 91 2.87 7.28 -16.72
N THR A 92 1.60 7.68 -16.70
CA THR A 92 0.72 7.49 -15.54
C THR A 92 -0.20 6.29 -15.70
N ASN A 93 -0.77 5.81 -14.58
CA ASN A 93 -1.90 4.89 -14.66
C ASN A 93 -3.11 5.65 -15.17
N TRP A 94 -3.89 4.98 -16.01
CA TRP A 94 -5.13 5.54 -16.53
C TRP A 94 -6.13 4.41 -16.77
N GLY A 95 -7.40 4.79 -16.82
CA GLY A 95 -8.46 3.86 -17.19
C GLY A 95 -9.56 4.61 -17.93
N ASN A 96 -10.11 3.98 -18.96
CA ASN A 96 -11.22 4.49 -19.73
C ASN A 96 -12.38 3.50 -19.67
N SER A 97 -13.58 3.98 -19.32
CA SER A 97 -14.78 3.15 -19.24
C SER A 97 -15.63 3.32 -20.49
N SER A 98 -16.38 2.27 -20.84
CA SER A 98 -17.40 2.31 -21.88
C SER A 98 -18.59 3.21 -21.54
N ILE A 99 -18.77 3.58 -20.27
CA ILE A 99 -19.84 4.47 -19.80
C ILE A 99 -19.30 5.55 -18.86
N ASN A 100 -19.99 6.69 -18.77
CA ASN A 100 -19.60 7.81 -17.91
C ASN A 100 -20.01 7.65 -16.43
N LYS A 101 -20.70 6.57 -16.07
CA LYS A 101 -21.12 6.26 -14.68
C LYS A 101 -20.15 5.34 -13.94
N VAL A 102 -19.08 4.85 -14.60
CA VAL A 102 -18.01 4.07 -13.98
C VAL A 102 -16.67 4.73 -14.30
N THR A 103 -15.97 5.18 -13.27
CA THR A 103 -14.71 5.94 -13.42
C THR A 103 -13.55 5.22 -12.74
N TYR A 104 -12.43 5.08 -13.44
CA TYR A 104 -11.19 4.57 -12.84
C TYR A 104 -10.57 5.60 -11.90
N LEU A 105 -10.34 5.23 -10.64
CA LEU A 105 -9.71 6.10 -9.64
C LEU A 105 -8.24 5.77 -9.38
N GLY A 106 -7.79 4.60 -9.84
CA GLY A 106 -6.42 4.15 -9.63
C GLY A 106 -6.31 2.65 -9.36
N GLY A 107 -5.07 2.20 -9.18
CA GLY A 107 -4.71 0.81 -8.94
C GLY A 107 -3.50 0.75 -8.02
N SER A 108 -3.32 -0.41 -7.39
CA SER A 108 -2.16 -0.71 -6.57
C SER A 108 -0.99 -1.23 -7.42
N SER A 109 0.15 -1.51 -6.78
CA SER A 109 1.27 -2.18 -7.44
C SER A 109 0.92 -3.60 -7.91
N ALA A 110 -0.05 -4.27 -7.27
CA ALA A 110 -0.55 -5.59 -7.66
C ALA A 110 -1.57 -5.54 -8.82
N SER A 111 -2.14 -4.37 -9.12
CA SER A 111 -3.09 -4.22 -10.23
C SER A 111 -2.41 -4.48 -11.57
N LYS A 112 -3.10 -5.23 -12.43
CA LYS A 112 -2.65 -5.52 -13.80
C LYS A 112 -3.36 -4.63 -14.81
N ALA A 113 -2.69 -4.40 -15.94
CA ALA A 113 -3.32 -3.79 -17.10
C ALA A 113 -4.36 -4.78 -17.66
N SER A 114 -5.47 -4.26 -18.18
CA SER A 114 -6.53 -5.07 -18.76
C SER A 114 -6.23 -5.55 -20.18
N GLY A 115 -5.24 -4.95 -20.83
CA GLY A 115 -5.13 -5.05 -22.29
C GLY A 115 -6.27 -4.32 -22.99
N LEU A 116 -6.37 -4.52 -24.31
CA LEU A 116 -7.37 -3.85 -25.15
C LEU A 116 -8.79 -4.40 -24.96
N ASP A 117 -8.92 -5.65 -24.49
CA ASP A 117 -10.22 -6.29 -24.25
C ASP A 117 -10.94 -5.71 -23.01
N GLY A 118 -10.20 -5.00 -22.15
CA GLY A 118 -10.75 -4.38 -20.95
C GLY A 118 -11.08 -5.39 -19.84
N TYR A 119 -11.59 -4.86 -18.73
CA TYR A 119 -12.18 -5.62 -17.66
C TYR A 119 -13.67 -5.36 -17.60
N ASP A 120 -14.46 -6.42 -17.56
CA ASP A 120 -15.90 -6.34 -17.40
C ASP A 120 -16.25 -6.03 -15.95
N VAL A 121 -17.06 -5.00 -15.73
CA VAL A 121 -17.56 -4.56 -14.45
C VAL A 121 -19.04 -4.89 -14.39
N ASP A 122 -19.37 -5.81 -13.48
CA ASP A 122 -20.73 -6.30 -13.22
C ASP A 122 -21.14 -5.84 -11.81
N ILE A 123 -22.24 -5.09 -11.72
CA ILE A 123 -22.77 -4.46 -10.53
C ILE A 123 -24.12 -5.09 -10.19
N THR A 124 -24.14 -5.80 -9.07
CA THR A 124 -25.34 -6.49 -8.58
C THR A 124 -26.14 -5.65 -7.58
N GLN A 125 -25.54 -4.60 -7.04
CA GLN A 125 -26.19 -3.63 -6.16
C GLN A 125 -25.55 -2.25 -6.33
N VAL A 126 -26.36 -1.22 -6.53
CA VAL A 126 -25.90 0.17 -6.53
C VAL A 126 -25.75 0.70 -5.11
N ALA A 127 -24.88 1.70 -4.95
CA ALA A 127 -24.79 2.40 -3.68
C ALA A 127 -26.03 3.27 -3.45
N THR A 128 -26.54 3.30 -2.21
CA THR A 128 -27.69 4.13 -1.85
C THR A 128 -27.38 5.04 -0.67
N HIS A 129 -28.18 6.09 -0.54
CA HIS A 129 -28.20 6.95 0.64
C HIS A 129 -29.02 6.32 1.76
N GLY A 130 -28.64 6.61 3.00
CA GLY A 130 -29.45 6.35 4.18
C GLY A 130 -30.42 7.48 4.43
N TYR A 131 -31.63 7.13 4.84
CA TYR A 131 -32.70 8.09 5.04
C TYR A 131 -33.63 7.71 6.19
N LEU A 132 -34.26 8.72 6.76
CA LEU A 132 -35.30 8.63 7.76
C LEU A 132 -36.64 8.98 7.12
N THR A 133 -37.62 8.08 7.21
CA THR A 133 -38.98 8.31 6.73
C THR A 133 -39.95 8.50 7.89
N GLY A 134 -40.61 9.66 7.94
CA GLY A 134 -41.67 9.97 8.90
C GLY A 134 -42.97 9.20 8.63
N THR A 135 -43.93 9.35 9.54
CA THR A 135 -45.32 8.91 9.37
C THR A 135 -46.15 9.96 8.63
N VAL A 136 -47.24 9.50 8.04
CA VAL A 136 -48.19 10.35 7.31
C VAL A 136 -48.81 11.41 8.23
N ILE A 137 -48.80 12.67 7.78
CA ILE A 137 -49.46 13.83 8.38
C ILE A 137 -50.39 14.50 7.34
N ASN A 138 -51.36 15.27 7.83
CA ASN A 138 -52.25 16.05 6.97
C ASN A 138 -51.49 17.17 6.27
N ASN A 139 -51.98 17.59 5.11
CA ASN A 139 -51.42 18.73 4.40
C ASN A 139 -51.52 20.03 5.24
N PRO A 140 -50.42 20.76 5.50
CA PRO A 140 -50.43 22.04 6.20
C PRO A 140 -51.32 23.10 5.55
N GLY A 141 -51.62 22.97 4.26
CA GLY A 141 -52.57 23.85 3.58
C GLY A 141 -54.01 23.68 4.09
N ASP A 142 -54.37 22.46 4.51
CA ASP A 142 -55.70 22.14 5.06
C ASP A 142 -55.70 22.13 6.60
N SER A 143 -54.57 21.78 7.21
CA SER A 143 -54.37 21.70 8.66
C SER A 143 -52.99 22.26 9.03
N PRO A 144 -52.86 23.59 9.20
CA PRO A 144 -51.57 24.24 9.44
C PRO A 144 -50.81 23.66 10.63
N ILE A 145 -49.49 23.55 10.48
CA ILE A 145 -48.61 23.10 11.55
C ILE A 145 -48.17 24.31 12.36
N VAL A 146 -48.46 24.30 13.66
CA VAL A 146 -48.09 25.37 14.58
C VAL A 146 -46.90 24.92 15.42
N ILE A 147 -45.78 25.60 15.25
CA ILE A 147 -44.55 25.44 16.03
C ILE A 147 -44.45 26.55 17.07
N GLY A 148 -44.21 26.18 18.31
CA GLY A 148 -44.02 27.06 19.45
C GLY A 148 -43.05 26.45 20.46
N ASP A 149 -42.88 27.10 21.61
CA ASP A 149 -41.82 26.76 22.59
C ASP A 149 -41.87 25.32 23.11
N ASN A 150 -43.02 24.64 23.02
CA ASN A 150 -43.21 23.27 23.50
C ASN A 150 -43.01 22.19 22.43
N ASN A 151 -42.76 22.56 21.16
CA ASN A 151 -42.67 21.63 20.03
C ASN A 151 -41.76 22.13 18.90
N ASN A 152 -40.67 22.82 19.24
CA ASN A 152 -39.77 23.46 18.29
C ASN A 152 -38.35 22.87 18.24
N THR A 153 -38.03 21.77 18.92
CA THR A 153 -36.68 21.19 18.87
C THR A 153 -36.64 19.77 18.30
N ILE A 154 -35.68 19.49 17.44
CA ILE A 154 -35.37 18.13 16.98
C ILE A 154 -33.88 17.87 17.20
N LYS A 155 -33.49 16.59 17.27
CA LYS A 155 -32.09 16.20 17.36
C LYS A 155 -31.86 15.01 16.46
N LEU A 156 -30.82 15.09 15.63
CA LEU A 156 -30.52 14.10 14.63
C LEU A 156 -29.14 13.51 14.86
N LYS A 157 -28.95 12.27 14.42
CA LYS A 157 -27.63 11.68 14.21
C LYS A 157 -27.50 11.33 12.74
N VAL A 158 -26.50 11.89 12.07
CA VAL A 158 -26.25 11.73 10.64
C VAL A 158 -24.86 11.14 10.45
N ASP A 159 -24.79 9.95 9.87
CA ASP A 159 -23.58 9.13 9.65
C ASP A 159 -22.63 9.11 10.87
N GLY A 160 -23.21 8.89 12.05
CA GLY A 160 -22.46 8.79 13.30
C GLY A 160 -22.28 10.10 14.08
N LEU A 161 -22.51 11.28 13.47
CA LEU A 161 -22.41 12.57 14.16
C LEU A 161 -23.77 13.00 14.70
N VAL A 162 -23.82 13.36 15.99
CA VAL A 162 -25.04 13.84 16.66
C VAL A 162 -25.06 15.36 16.62
N SER A 163 -26.15 15.94 16.10
CA SER A 163 -26.39 17.39 16.06
C SER A 163 -26.45 18.01 17.46
N GLU A 164 -26.44 19.34 17.53
CA GLU A 164 -26.99 20.04 18.70
C GLU A 164 -28.53 19.95 18.66
N ASP A 165 -29.19 20.57 19.64
CA ASP A 165 -30.65 20.72 19.57
C ASP A 165 -30.99 21.70 18.44
N ILE A 166 -31.58 21.18 17.36
CA ILE A 166 -32.00 21.95 16.19
C ILE A 166 -33.31 22.64 16.53
N VAL A 167 -33.28 23.97 16.67
CA VAL A 167 -34.43 24.77 17.10
C VAL A 167 -35.14 25.40 15.89
N LEU A 168 -36.32 24.89 15.58
CA LEU A 168 -37.25 25.42 14.60
C LEU A 168 -37.82 26.78 15.04
N THR A 169 -38.10 27.64 14.08
CA THR A 169 -38.66 28.96 14.31
C THR A 169 -40.13 28.81 14.72
N ASN A 170 -40.52 29.51 15.79
CA ASN A 170 -41.93 29.54 16.19
C ASN A 170 -42.77 30.23 15.12
N GLY A 171 -43.88 29.61 14.73
CA GLY A 171 -44.71 30.11 13.65
C GLY A 171 -45.79 29.11 13.22
N THR A 172 -46.57 29.53 12.23
CA THR A 172 -47.58 28.67 11.59
C THR A 172 -47.14 28.42 10.15
N TYR A 173 -46.93 27.16 9.82
CA TYR A 173 -46.53 26.69 8.50
C TYR A 173 -47.76 26.19 7.76
N ASN A 174 -48.07 26.79 6.61
CA ASN A 174 -49.29 26.52 5.83
C ASN A 174 -49.00 25.72 4.57
N SER A 175 -47.75 25.34 4.32
CA SER A 175 -47.38 24.43 3.24
C SER A 175 -46.20 23.56 3.61
N PHE A 176 -46.06 22.42 2.93
CA PHE A 176 -44.87 21.58 3.08
C PHE A 176 -43.61 22.26 2.59
N ALA A 177 -43.69 23.11 1.57
CA ALA A 177 -42.53 23.84 1.08
C ALA A 177 -41.95 24.77 2.17
N GLU A 178 -42.80 25.50 2.89
CA GLU A 178 -42.39 26.35 4.02
C GLU A 178 -41.77 25.52 5.15
N LEU A 179 -42.41 24.39 5.50
CA LEU A 179 -41.92 23.52 6.57
C LEU A 179 -40.59 22.85 6.22
N VAL A 180 -40.44 22.33 5.00
CA VAL A 180 -39.20 21.70 4.52
C VAL A 180 -38.08 22.72 4.48
N ALA A 181 -38.33 23.92 3.96
CA ALA A 181 -37.35 25.00 3.94
C ALA A 181 -36.89 25.37 5.36
N GLU A 182 -37.81 25.48 6.31
CA GLU A 182 -37.46 25.72 7.72
C GLU A 182 -36.57 24.61 8.28
N ILE A 183 -36.96 23.35 8.15
CA ILE A 183 -36.20 22.23 8.73
C ILE A 183 -34.82 22.13 8.05
N GLN A 184 -34.76 22.33 6.72
CA GLN A 184 -33.52 22.36 5.96
C GLN A 184 -32.59 23.47 6.46
N ASP A 185 -33.08 24.71 6.54
CA ASP A 185 -32.29 25.86 7.00
C ASP A 185 -31.74 25.64 8.42
N LYS A 186 -32.51 25.01 9.31
CA LYS A 186 -32.06 24.71 10.68
C LYS A 186 -31.06 23.57 10.76
N ILE A 187 -31.18 22.55 9.90
CA ILE A 187 -30.18 21.48 9.79
C ILE A 187 -28.87 22.04 9.22
N ASP A 188 -28.94 22.86 8.16
CA ASP A 188 -27.77 23.45 7.51
C ASP A 188 -27.04 24.45 8.44
N ALA A 189 -27.77 25.06 9.37
CA ALA A 189 -27.21 25.94 10.40
C ALA A 189 -26.58 25.20 11.60
N ASP A 190 -26.76 23.88 11.73
CA ASP A 190 -26.19 23.11 12.85
C ASP A 190 -24.66 22.99 12.71
N GLU A 191 -23.93 23.28 13.79
CA GLU A 191 -22.47 23.31 13.78
C GLU A 191 -21.80 21.94 13.53
N LYS A 192 -22.51 20.83 13.78
CA LYS A 192 -21.96 19.47 13.68
C LYS A 192 -22.39 18.77 12.40
N ILE A 193 -23.66 18.93 12.00
CA ILE A 193 -24.22 18.22 10.85
C ILE A 193 -24.51 19.11 9.65
N GLY A 194 -24.47 20.45 9.78
CA GLY A 194 -24.82 21.37 8.69
C GLY A 194 -23.90 21.26 7.47
N SER A 195 -22.63 20.87 7.65
CA SER A 195 -21.71 20.63 6.53
C SER A 195 -21.90 19.27 5.84
N ARG A 196 -22.90 18.48 6.24
CA ARG A 196 -23.15 17.12 5.72
C ARG A 196 -24.18 17.09 4.59
N ASN A 197 -24.64 18.25 4.12
CA ASN A 197 -25.55 18.40 2.98
C ASN A 197 -26.80 17.51 3.06
N VAL A 198 -27.33 17.31 4.27
CA VAL A 198 -28.55 16.53 4.50
C VAL A 198 -29.69 17.15 3.71
N THR A 199 -30.47 16.34 3.02
CA THR A 199 -31.62 16.81 2.25
C THR A 199 -32.91 16.49 2.98
N VAL A 200 -33.70 17.51 3.26
CA VAL A 200 -35.07 17.38 3.75
C VAL A 200 -36.01 17.45 2.56
N SER A 201 -36.91 16.49 2.46
CA SER A 201 -37.97 16.47 1.46
C SER A 201 -39.30 16.10 2.10
N TYR A 202 -40.36 16.38 1.36
CA TYR A 202 -41.69 15.93 1.70
C TYR A 202 -42.23 15.09 0.55
N VAL A 203 -42.71 13.89 0.85
CA VAL A 203 -43.32 12.99 -0.12
C VAL A 203 -44.84 13.15 -0.04
N ASP A 204 -45.39 13.78 -1.08
CA ASP A 204 -46.82 14.00 -1.22
C ASP A 204 -47.55 12.72 -1.64
N THR A 205 -48.64 12.40 -0.93
CA THR A 205 -49.54 11.29 -1.22
C THR A 205 -50.97 11.78 -1.50
N GLY A 206 -51.15 13.08 -1.72
CA GLY A 206 -52.42 13.75 -2.01
C GLY A 206 -52.86 14.65 -0.86
N ALA A 207 -53.91 14.27 -0.13
CA ALA A 207 -54.39 15.02 1.03
C ALA A 207 -53.44 14.95 2.25
N THR A 208 -52.43 14.07 2.17
CA THR A 208 -51.52 13.71 3.25
C THR A 208 -50.13 13.38 2.69
N GLY A 209 -49.18 13.09 3.57
CA GLY A 209 -47.86 12.57 3.20
C GLY A 209 -46.86 12.77 4.34
N TYR A 210 -45.57 12.65 4.07
CA TYR A 210 -44.57 12.51 5.14
C TYR A 210 -43.24 13.20 4.83
N LEU A 211 -42.50 13.53 5.89
CA LEU A 211 -41.13 14.02 5.78
C LEU A 211 -40.17 12.86 5.49
N SER A 212 -39.20 13.10 4.61
CA SER A 212 -38.05 12.24 4.40
C SER A 212 -36.77 13.06 4.59
N ILE A 213 -35.84 12.57 5.40
CA ILE A 213 -34.55 13.22 5.66
C ILE A 213 -33.47 12.26 5.19
N GLU A 214 -32.68 12.67 4.20
CA GLU A 214 -31.70 11.85 3.51
C GLU A 214 -30.29 12.39 3.75
N SER A 215 -29.36 11.50 4.09
CA SER A 215 -27.93 11.84 4.17
C SER A 215 -27.37 11.98 2.76
N SER A 216 -26.44 12.91 2.53
CA SER A 216 -25.82 13.06 1.20
C SER A 216 -24.74 12.01 0.90
N SER A 217 -24.39 11.18 1.89
CA SER A 217 -23.33 10.17 1.73
C SER A 217 -23.93 8.87 1.19
N TYR A 218 -23.11 8.10 0.48
CA TYR A 218 -23.50 6.78 -0.01
C TYR A 218 -22.91 5.68 0.86
N GLY A 219 -23.60 4.54 0.93
CA GLY A 219 -23.06 3.33 1.53
C GLY A 219 -23.62 2.98 2.89
N SER A 220 -23.10 1.90 3.48
CA SER A 220 -23.50 1.40 4.80
C SER A 220 -23.24 2.38 5.94
N ASN A 221 -22.35 3.36 5.75
CA ASN A 221 -22.13 4.44 6.71
C ASN A 221 -23.15 5.58 6.60
N SER A 222 -23.95 5.60 5.54
CA SER A 222 -24.98 6.61 5.31
C SER A 222 -26.22 6.27 6.12
N ASN A 223 -26.59 7.14 7.05
CA ASN A 223 -27.68 6.89 7.97
C ASN A 223 -28.18 8.20 8.61
N VAL A 224 -29.50 8.28 8.82
CA VAL A 224 -30.17 9.38 9.52
C VAL A 224 -31.06 8.81 10.62
N GLU A 225 -30.78 9.15 11.87
CA GLU A 225 -31.53 8.70 13.04
C GLU A 225 -32.07 9.88 13.85
N ILE A 226 -33.25 9.71 14.46
CA ILE A 226 -33.71 10.61 15.52
C ILE A 226 -32.93 10.32 16.81
N GLN A 227 -32.46 11.37 17.48
CA GLN A 227 -31.86 11.31 18.80
C GLN A 227 -32.76 11.94 19.86
N ALA A 228 -32.59 11.51 21.10
CA ALA A 228 -33.27 12.15 22.23
C ALA A 228 -32.68 13.55 22.45
N GLY A 229 -33.51 14.58 22.26
CA GLY A 229 -33.19 15.98 22.57
C GLY A 229 -33.94 16.47 23.81
N SER A 230 -34.03 17.79 23.94
CA SER A 230 -34.90 18.43 24.94
C SER A 230 -36.35 17.94 24.83
N ALA A 231 -37.00 17.70 25.98
CA ALA A 231 -38.36 17.17 26.02
C ALA A 231 -39.35 18.17 25.39
N ASN A 232 -40.03 17.75 24.34
CA ASN A 232 -41.02 18.54 23.61
C ASN A 232 -41.98 17.62 22.83
N SER A 233 -42.91 18.18 22.05
CA SER A 233 -43.80 17.42 21.16
C SER A 233 -43.54 17.63 19.66
N ALA A 234 -42.36 18.12 19.27
CA ALA A 234 -42.00 18.39 17.88
C ALA A 234 -42.04 17.13 17.01
N LEU A 235 -41.45 16.03 17.50
CA LEU A 235 -41.42 14.76 16.77
C LEU A 235 -42.83 14.23 16.47
N THR A 236 -43.77 14.36 17.40
CA THR A 236 -45.17 13.95 17.14
C THR A 236 -45.85 14.88 16.15
N MET A 237 -45.66 16.20 16.29
CA MET A 237 -46.24 17.21 15.41
C MET A 237 -45.77 17.04 13.95
N LEU A 238 -44.48 16.73 13.76
CA LEU A 238 -43.85 16.57 12.45
C LEU A 238 -44.00 15.16 11.85
N GLY A 239 -44.69 14.25 12.55
CA GLY A 239 -44.80 12.85 12.12
C GLY A 239 -43.50 12.06 12.23
N LEU A 240 -42.52 12.51 13.03
CA LEU A 240 -41.21 11.85 13.20
C LEU A 240 -41.13 10.94 14.43
N ALA A 241 -42.14 10.93 15.31
CA ALA A 241 -42.11 10.14 16.56
C ALA A 241 -42.05 8.61 16.33
N GLN A 242 -42.52 8.12 15.19
CA GLN A 242 -42.43 6.72 14.77
C GLN A 242 -41.73 6.61 13.40
N ALA A 243 -40.78 7.49 13.13
CA ALA A 243 -40.03 7.48 11.91
C ALA A 243 -39.23 6.17 11.75
N ARG A 244 -39.07 5.72 10.51
CA ARG A 244 -38.32 4.53 10.15
C ARG A 244 -36.98 4.93 9.57
N VAL A 245 -35.93 4.27 10.03
CA VAL A 245 -34.57 4.44 9.54
C VAL A 245 -34.31 3.37 8.48
N THR A 246 -33.79 3.79 7.33
CA THR A 246 -33.24 2.91 6.30
C THR A 246 -31.77 3.27 6.12
N GLU A 247 -30.87 2.33 6.38
CA GLU A 247 -29.43 2.53 6.13
C GLU A 247 -29.14 2.53 4.62
N GLY A 248 -28.12 3.30 4.23
CA GLY A 248 -27.58 3.22 2.87
C GLY A 248 -26.91 1.87 2.63
N LEU A 249 -26.77 1.51 1.36
CA LEU A 249 -26.12 0.28 0.94
C LEU A 249 -24.87 0.61 0.12
N ASP A 250 -23.81 -0.17 0.29
CA ASP A 250 -22.61 -0.05 -0.53
C ASP A 250 -22.83 -0.66 -1.91
N VAL A 251 -22.05 -0.19 -2.91
CA VAL A 251 -22.00 -0.85 -4.21
C VAL A 251 -21.52 -2.30 -4.06
N VAL A 252 -22.13 -3.25 -4.77
CA VAL A 252 -21.67 -4.66 -4.79
C VAL A 252 -21.52 -5.09 -6.23
N GLY A 253 -20.38 -5.73 -6.53
CA GLY A 253 -20.08 -6.16 -7.89
C GLY A 253 -18.77 -6.92 -8.02
N THR A 254 -18.43 -7.22 -9.26
CA THR A 254 -17.17 -7.87 -9.66
C THR A 254 -16.43 -7.01 -10.67
N ILE A 255 -15.11 -7.19 -10.74
CA ILE A 255 -14.25 -6.62 -11.78
C ILE A 255 -13.58 -7.81 -12.46
N ASN A 256 -13.74 -7.94 -13.77
CA ASN A 256 -13.27 -9.06 -14.57
C ASN A 256 -13.68 -10.45 -14.00
N GLY A 257 -14.90 -10.54 -13.45
CA GLY A 257 -15.41 -11.74 -12.78
C GLY A 257 -14.78 -12.04 -11.40
N GLU A 258 -13.83 -11.24 -10.94
CA GLU A 258 -13.25 -11.35 -9.59
C GLU A 258 -14.04 -10.47 -8.61
N GLN A 259 -14.32 -11.00 -7.41
CA GLN A 259 -15.07 -10.25 -6.40
C GLN A 259 -14.34 -8.97 -5.99
N ALA A 260 -15.11 -7.90 -5.77
CA ALA A 260 -14.64 -6.62 -5.30
C ALA A 260 -15.43 -6.17 -4.07
N THR A 261 -14.79 -5.38 -3.20
CA THR A 261 -15.39 -4.81 -1.99
C THR A 261 -15.88 -3.40 -2.28
N GLY A 262 -17.16 -3.15 -2.00
CA GLY A 262 -17.75 -1.82 -2.04
C GLY A 262 -17.55 -1.03 -0.76
N SER A 263 -17.46 0.29 -0.91
CA SER A 263 -17.56 1.27 0.17
C SER A 263 -18.17 2.55 -0.41
N GLY A 264 -19.43 2.82 -0.08
CA GLY A 264 -20.25 3.79 -0.79
C GLY A 264 -20.27 3.49 -2.28
N GLN A 265 -19.94 4.49 -3.09
CA GLN A 265 -19.82 4.37 -4.54
C GLN A 265 -18.47 3.78 -5.00
N ILE A 266 -17.55 3.45 -4.10
CA ILE A 266 -16.22 2.97 -4.49
C ILE A 266 -16.19 1.45 -4.48
N LEU A 267 -15.95 0.84 -5.64
CA LEU A 267 -15.73 -0.59 -5.80
C LEU A 267 -14.21 -0.85 -5.89
N THR A 268 -13.68 -1.70 -5.01
CA THR A 268 -12.25 -2.00 -4.91
C THR A 268 -11.97 -3.49 -5.09
N GLY A 269 -11.14 -3.86 -6.08
CA GLY A 269 -10.73 -5.25 -6.28
C GLY A 269 -9.98 -5.82 -5.06
N ASN A 270 -10.38 -7.01 -4.64
CA ASN A 270 -9.96 -7.60 -3.37
C ASN A 270 -8.48 -7.99 -3.34
N LYS A 271 -7.91 -8.02 -2.13
CA LYS A 271 -6.57 -8.55 -1.91
C LYS A 271 -6.53 -10.05 -2.25
N GLY A 272 -5.53 -10.48 -3.02
CA GLY A 272 -5.40 -11.84 -3.51
C GLY A 272 -6.05 -12.10 -4.87
N ASN A 273 -6.75 -11.11 -5.45
CA ASN A 273 -7.26 -11.19 -6.81
C ASN A 273 -6.10 -11.31 -7.82
N GLY A 274 -6.29 -12.15 -8.83
CA GLY A 274 -5.26 -12.48 -9.81
C GLY A 274 -4.95 -11.32 -10.76
N THR A 275 -5.93 -10.50 -11.11
CA THR A 275 -5.75 -9.37 -12.04
C THR A 275 -6.22 -8.03 -11.48
N THR A 276 -7.24 -8.04 -10.62
CA THR A 276 -7.94 -6.83 -10.21
C THR A 276 -7.55 -6.29 -8.84
N GLU A 277 -6.59 -6.90 -8.16
CA GLU A 277 -6.20 -6.50 -6.80
C GLU A 277 -5.87 -5.00 -6.70
N GLY A 278 -6.59 -4.29 -5.83
CA GLY A 278 -6.40 -2.88 -5.54
C GLY A 278 -6.82 -1.93 -6.66
N ILE A 279 -7.47 -2.41 -7.73
CA ILE A 279 -8.16 -1.54 -8.70
C ILE A 279 -9.33 -0.87 -8.00
N ARG A 280 -9.45 0.45 -8.13
CA ARG A 280 -10.51 1.25 -7.53
C ARG A 280 -11.34 1.93 -8.61
N LEU A 281 -12.65 1.69 -8.59
CA LEU A 281 -13.62 2.29 -9.49
C LEU A 281 -14.62 3.12 -8.68
N LYS A 282 -15.00 4.28 -9.18
CA LYS A 282 -16.19 5.02 -8.72
C LYS A 282 -17.37 4.59 -9.58
N VAL A 283 -18.45 4.14 -8.94
CA VAL A 283 -19.67 3.65 -9.57
C VAL A 283 -20.82 4.57 -9.19
N GLU A 284 -21.33 5.30 -10.17
CA GLU A 284 -22.43 6.28 -10.06
C GLU A 284 -23.68 5.78 -10.78
N LEU A 285 -23.86 4.45 -10.82
CA LEU A 285 -25.05 3.80 -11.35
C LEU A 285 -26.24 3.95 -10.39
N GLU A 286 -27.43 3.99 -10.96
CA GLU A 286 -28.71 3.97 -10.27
C GLU A 286 -29.42 2.63 -10.51
N ALA A 287 -30.46 2.33 -9.73
CA ALA A 287 -31.19 1.07 -9.85
C ALA A 287 -31.77 0.82 -11.26
N ALA A 288 -32.06 1.89 -12.01
CA ALA A 288 -32.55 1.80 -13.38
C ALA A 288 -31.46 1.47 -14.41
N ASP A 289 -30.18 1.62 -14.06
CA ASP A 289 -29.05 1.29 -14.96
C ASP A 289 -28.63 -0.18 -14.87
N LEU A 290 -29.05 -0.90 -13.82
CA LEU A 290 -28.67 -2.29 -13.62
C LEU A 290 -29.28 -3.19 -14.69
N ILE A 291 -28.45 -4.06 -15.26
CA ILE A 291 -28.85 -5.04 -16.26
C ILE A 291 -28.46 -6.44 -15.82
N ASP A 292 -28.89 -7.45 -16.57
CA ASP A 292 -28.40 -8.82 -16.36
C ASP A 292 -27.03 -8.96 -17.04
N GLY A 293 -25.96 -8.95 -16.25
CA GLY A 293 -24.58 -9.09 -16.70
C GLY A 293 -23.74 -7.81 -16.54
N THR A 294 -22.86 -7.55 -17.50
CA THR A 294 -21.84 -6.48 -17.39
C THR A 294 -22.40 -5.09 -17.72
N GLU A 295 -22.38 -4.16 -16.76
CA GLU A 295 -22.77 -2.74 -16.98
C GLU A 295 -21.70 -1.94 -17.72
N ALA A 296 -20.42 -2.21 -17.47
CA ALA A 296 -19.33 -1.45 -18.07
C ALA A 296 -18.14 -2.32 -18.42
N ASN A 297 -17.45 -1.98 -19.51
CA ASN A 297 -16.11 -2.49 -19.79
C ASN A 297 -15.10 -1.37 -19.54
N ILE A 298 -14.03 -1.66 -18.82
CA ILE A 298 -13.00 -0.69 -18.47
C ILE A 298 -11.62 -1.11 -18.97
N VAL A 299 -11.03 -0.29 -19.83
CA VAL A 299 -9.65 -0.46 -20.29
C VAL A 299 -8.73 0.24 -19.31
N ILE A 300 -7.85 -0.51 -18.65
CA ILE A 300 -6.90 -0.01 -17.65
C ILE A 300 -5.48 -0.28 -18.13
N ALA A 301 -4.66 0.75 -18.07
CA ALA A 301 -3.27 0.70 -18.46
C ALA A 301 -2.37 1.16 -17.32
N LYS A 302 -1.19 0.54 -17.26
CA LYS A 302 -0.14 0.88 -16.30
C LYS A 302 1.00 1.57 -17.02
N GLY A 303 1.16 2.88 -16.79
CA GLY A 303 2.20 3.68 -17.39
C GLY A 303 3.61 3.26 -16.94
N VAL A 304 4.62 3.70 -17.70
CA VAL A 304 6.02 3.36 -17.45
C VAL A 304 6.50 3.86 -16.09
N ALA A 305 6.05 5.04 -15.63
CA ALA A 305 6.47 5.57 -14.34
C ALA A 305 5.93 4.72 -13.18
N SER A 306 4.68 4.27 -13.25
CA SER A 306 4.10 3.39 -12.25
C SER A 306 4.75 2.00 -12.24
N LYS A 307 5.03 1.42 -13.42
CA LYS A 307 5.79 0.16 -13.53
C LYS A 307 7.18 0.29 -12.92
N PHE A 308 7.81 1.45 -13.11
CA PHE A 308 9.12 1.75 -12.53
C PHE A 308 9.04 1.92 -11.01
N ASP A 309 7.99 2.58 -10.51
CA ASP A 309 7.72 2.72 -9.08
C ASP A 309 7.49 1.34 -8.42
N ASP A 310 6.71 0.45 -9.04
CA ASP A 310 6.54 -0.92 -8.55
C ASP A 310 7.86 -1.70 -8.50
N LEU A 311 8.70 -1.55 -9.53
CA LEU A 311 10.01 -2.18 -9.56
C LEU A 311 10.86 -1.63 -8.41
N LEU A 312 10.92 -0.31 -8.24
CA LEU A 312 11.68 0.30 -7.14
C LEU A 312 11.16 -0.15 -5.77
N ASP A 313 9.84 -0.22 -5.55
CA ASP A 313 9.28 -0.77 -4.30
C ASP A 313 9.74 -2.21 -4.10
N SER A 314 9.61 -3.07 -5.12
CA SER A 314 10.03 -4.48 -5.03
C SER A 314 11.52 -4.67 -4.72
N LEU A 315 12.37 -3.73 -5.15
CA LEU A 315 13.81 -3.76 -4.92
C LEU A 315 14.20 -3.19 -3.56
N THR A 316 13.56 -2.09 -3.13
CA THR A 316 14.00 -1.23 -2.02
C THR A 316 13.17 -1.36 -0.75
N LYS A 317 12.04 -2.07 -0.79
CA LYS A 317 11.15 -2.27 0.36
C LYS A 317 11.95 -2.75 1.59
N ALA A 318 11.84 -1.99 2.68
CA ALA A 318 12.72 -2.15 3.84
C ALA A 318 12.68 -3.55 4.46
N THR A 319 11.52 -4.20 4.46
CA THR A 319 11.32 -5.50 5.11
C THR A 319 11.59 -6.68 4.17
N ASP A 320 11.08 -6.64 2.94
CA ASP A 320 11.09 -7.78 2.02
C ASP A 320 11.57 -7.44 0.59
N GLY A 321 12.12 -6.24 0.39
CA GLY A 321 12.74 -5.88 -0.88
C GLY A 321 13.95 -6.76 -1.19
N LEU A 322 14.27 -6.93 -2.49
CA LEU A 322 15.40 -7.73 -2.94
C LEU A 322 16.73 -7.32 -2.26
N LEU A 323 16.98 -6.01 -2.16
CA LEU A 323 18.19 -5.48 -1.53
C LEU A 323 18.23 -5.74 -0.02
N ALA A 324 17.09 -5.62 0.67
CA ALA A 324 16.99 -5.92 2.09
C ALA A 324 17.27 -7.42 2.34
N ARG A 325 16.76 -8.32 1.50
CA ARG A 325 17.05 -9.75 1.57
C ARG A 325 18.52 -10.06 1.33
N ARG A 326 19.14 -9.45 0.30
CA ARG A 326 20.56 -9.63 0.00
C ARG A 326 21.45 -9.14 1.13
N THR A 327 21.14 -7.97 1.70
CA THR A 327 21.86 -7.40 2.85
C THR A 327 21.78 -8.32 4.06
N ARG A 328 20.58 -8.83 4.39
CA ARG A 328 20.41 -9.81 5.47
C ARG A 328 21.19 -11.09 5.22
N ALA A 329 21.18 -11.64 4.02
CA ALA A 329 21.95 -12.83 3.68
C ALA A 329 23.47 -12.63 3.84
N VAL A 330 23.99 -11.49 3.39
CA VAL A 330 25.41 -11.15 3.56
C VAL A 330 25.73 -10.94 5.05
N GLN A 331 24.87 -10.26 5.81
CA GLN A 331 25.05 -10.08 7.24
C GLN A 331 25.10 -11.44 7.98
N SER A 332 24.17 -12.35 7.68
CA SER A 332 24.19 -13.69 8.28
C SER A 332 25.47 -14.47 7.92
N GLN A 333 26.02 -14.29 6.71
CA GLN A 333 27.29 -14.90 6.35
C GLN A 333 28.46 -14.28 7.13
N VAL A 334 28.44 -12.97 7.38
CA VAL A 334 29.42 -12.28 8.24
C VAL A 334 29.34 -12.81 9.66
N ASP A 335 28.14 -12.95 10.22
CA ASP A 335 27.93 -13.43 11.59
C ASP A 335 28.45 -14.87 11.74
N LEU A 336 28.10 -15.77 10.81
CA LEU A 336 28.60 -17.15 10.82
C LEU A 336 30.11 -17.25 10.66
N THR A 337 30.71 -16.40 9.82
CA THR A 337 32.17 -16.35 9.68
C THR A 337 32.83 -15.82 10.95
N THR A 338 32.23 -14.83 11.61
CA THR A 338 32.72 -14.27 12.87
C THR A 338 32.73 -15.33 13.97
N GLU A 339 31.63 -16.08 14.11
CA GLU A 339 31.55 -17.20 15.06
C GLU A 339 32.61 -18.29 14.78
N ARG A 340 32.87 -18.59 13.50
CA ARG A 340 33.93 -19.54 13.12
C ARG A 340 35.33 -19.04 13.50
N ILE A 341 35.59 -17.74 13.32
CA ILE A 341 36.87 -17.14 13.72
C ILE A 341 37.07 -17.29 15.23
N GLU A 342 36.07 -16.95 16.02
CA GLU A 342 36.12 -17.06 17.49
C GLU A 342 36.39 -18.52 17.93
N HIS A 343 35.71 -19.48 17.32
CA HIS A 343 35.92 -20.90 17.62
C HIS A 343 37.34 -21.38 17.26
N GLU A 344 37.88 -20.97 16.10
CA GLU A 344 39.24 -21.32 15.71
C GLU A 344 40.30 -20.62 16.58
N GLU A 345 40.09 -19.37 16.97
CA GLU A 345 40.96 -18.66 17.91
C GLU A 345 41.00 -19.37 19.28
N ALA A 346 39.85 -19.80 19.80
CA ALA A 346 39.79 -20.59 21.04
C ALA A 346 40.56 -21.91 20.91
N ARG A 347 40.44 -22.60 19.77
CA ARG A 347 41.17 -23.84 19.50
C ARG A 347 42.68 -23.63 19.38
N LEU A 348 43.11 -22.56 18.70
CA LEU A 348 44.52 -22.18 18.60
C LEU A 348 45.11 -21.88 19.97
N ALA A 349 44.37 -21.20 20.85
CA ALA A 349 44.79 -20.94 22.22
C ALA A 349 45.05 -22.24 23.01
N ILE A 350 44.12 -23.21 22.95
CA ILE A 350 44.27 -24.52 23.58
C ILE A 350 45.50 -25.27 23.03
N ARG A 351 45.68 -25.25 21.70
CA ARG A 351 46.82 -25.92 21.05
C ARG A 351 48.16 -25.28 21.46
N LYS A 352 48.21 -23.95 21.56
CA LYS A 352 49.39 -23.22 22.06
C LYS A 352 49.71 -23.61 23.50
N GLU A 353 48.72 -23.68 24.38
CA GLU A 353 48.92 -24.13 25.77
C GLU A 353 49.45 -25.57 25.85
N ALA A 354 48.88 -26.48 25.07
CA ALA A 354 49.34 -27.87 25.01
C ALA A 354 50.78 -27.99 24.51
N LEU A 355 51.17 -27.19 23.51
CA LEU A 355 52.55 -27.11 23.01
C LEU A 355 53.51 -26.54 24.07
N PHE A 356 53.11 -25.52 24.82
CA PHE A 356 53.90 -25.00 25.94
C PHE A 356 54.13 -26.06 27.02
N LYS A 357 53.09 -26.81 27.40
CA LYS A 357 53.23 -27.92 28.37
C LYS A 357 54.23 -28.97 27.87
N LYS A 358 54.15 -29.36 26.59
CA LYS A 358 55.11 -30.29 25.98
C LYS A 358 56.54 -29.73 25.98
N TYR A 359 56.71 -28.44 25.68
CA TYR A 359 58.02 -27.79 25.68
C TYR A 359 58.66 -27.81 27.07
N ILE A 360 57.91 -27.43 28.11
CA ILE A 360 58.38 -27.47 29.51
C ILE A 360 58.76 -28.89 29.93
N GLU A 361 57.99 -29.90 29.52
CA GLU A 361 58.29 -31.29 29.84
C GLU A 361 59.56 -31.78 29.14
N MET A 362 59.76 -31.39 27.88
CA MET A 362 61.01 -31.66 27.15
C MET A 362 62.21 -30.96 27.81
N GLU A 363 62.06 -29.73 28.28
CA GLU A 363 63.11 -29.04 29.04
C GLU A 363 63.44 -29.76 30.35
N ARG A 364 62.43 -30.24 31.08
CA ARG A 364 62.63 -31.06 32.28
C ARG A 364 63.34 -32.37 31.98
N LEU A 365 62.94 -33.07 30.92
CA LEU A 365 63.61 -34.29 30.48
C LEU A 365 65.06 -34.04 30.08
N LEU A 366 65.34 -32.95 29.36
CA LEU A 366 66.71 -32.54 29.02
C LEU A 366 67.53 -32.20 30.27
N SER A 367 66.97 -31.47 31.22
CA SER A 367 67.62 -31.18 32.50
C SER A 367 67.92 -32.46 33.29
N SER A 368 66.97 -33.39 33.35
CA SER A 368 67.15 -34.71 33.93
C SER A 368 68.22 -35.52 33.21
N PHE A 369 68.20 -35.57 31.87
CA PHE A 369 69.21 -36.25 31.07
C PHE A 369 70.60 -35.64 31.28
N ASN A 370 70.73 -34.32 31.36
CA ASN A 370 71.99 -33.66 31.69
C ASN A 370 72.44 -34.03 33.11
N SER A 371 71.54 -34.08 34.09
CA SER A 371 71.86 -34.51 35.46
C SER A 371 72.27 -35.99 35.54
N GLN A 372 71.63 -36.85 34.74
CA GLN A 372 71.97 -38.27 34.64
C GLN A 372 73.29 -38.48 33.90
N SER A 373 73.56 -37.71 32.84
CA SER A 373 74.84 -37.71 32.14
C SER A 373 75.97 -37.27 33.08
N ALA A 374 75.78 -36.18 33.84
CA ALA A 374 76.74 -35.72 34.83
C ALA A 374 76.94 -36.77 35.95
N TYR A 375 75.88 -37.44 36.40
CA TYR A 375 75.99 -38.53 37.37
C TYR A 375 76.75 -39.74 36.79
N LEU A 376 76.46 -40.14 35.55
CA LEU A 376 77.16 -41.23 34.85
C LEU A 376 78.63 -40.89 34.61
N GLU A 377 78.96 -39.65 34.24
CA GLU A 377 80.35 -39.17 34.14
C GLU A 377 81.04 -39.24 35.50
N THR A 378 80.36 -38.84 36.57
CA THR A 378 80.89 -38.94 37.94
C THR A 378 81.11 -40.41 38.35
N GLN A 379 80.18 -41.31 38.03
CA GLN A 379 80.31 -42.74 38.30
C GLN A 379 81.41 -43.39 37.43
N LEU A 380 81.54 -43.03 36.16
CA LEU A 380 82.64 -43.45 35.29
C LEU A 380 83.98 -42.94 35.81
N SER A 381 84.03 -41.71 36.33
CA SER A 381 85.21 -41.16 37.00
C SER A 381 85.53 -41.90 38.31
N GLN A 382 84.53 -42.31 39.09
CA GLN A 382 84.70 -43.12 40.30
C GLN A 382 85.13 -44.56 40.01
N ILE A 383 84.59 -45.17 38.95
CA ILE A 383 85.02 -46.49 38.48
C ILE A 383 86.46 -46.42 37.96
N SER A 384 86.83 -45.40 37.18
CA SER A 384 88.21 -45.25 36.68
C SER A 384 89.22 -44.97 37.79
N SER A 385 88.83 -44.22 38.82
CA SER A 385 89.66 -44.00 40.01
C SER A 385 89.76 -45.24 40.92
N ASN A 386 88.69 -46.02 41.08
CA ASN A 386 88.74 -47.32 41.77
C ASN A 386 89.54 -48.39 40.99
N TRP A 387 89.50 -48.36 39.65
CA TRP A 387 90.32 -49.23 38.80
C TRP A 387 91.83 -48.90 38.94
N ASN A 388 92.16 -47.64 39.22
CA ASN A 388 93.53 -47.24 39.55
C ASN A 388 93.94 -47.59 41.00
N TYR A 389 93.01 -47.72 41.94
CA TYR A 389 93.30 -48.16 43.31
C TYR A 389 93.49 -49.69 43.43
N GLY A 390 92.75 -50.48 42.64
CA GLY A 390 92.87 -51.94 42.63
C GLY A 390 94.19 -52.50 42.06
N LYS A 391 95.02 -51.67 41.42
CA LYS A 391 96.36 -52.06 40.95
C LYS A 391 97.49 -51.83 41.97
N ASN A 392 97.19 -51.25 43.13
CA ASN A 392 98.18 -50.95 44.19
C ASN A 392 97.99 -51.76 45.49
N SER A 393 97.16 -52.82 45.49
CA SER A 393 97.03 -53.73 46.65
C SER A 393 96.86 -55.19 46.23
N ASN A 394 97.95 -55.78 45.75
CA ASN A 394 98.51 -57.10 46.15
C ASN A 394 99.68 -57.47 45.25
#